data_AF-A0A418G1U2-F1
#
_entry.id   AF-A0A418G1U2-F1
#
_cell.length_a   1.000
_cell.length_b   1.000
_cell.length_c   1.000
_cell.angle_alpha   90.00
_cell.angle_beta   90.00
_cell.angle_gamma   90.00
#
_symmetry.space_group_name_H-M   'P 1'
#
loop_
_entity.id
_entity.type
_entity.pdbx_description
1 polymer ?
#
loop_
_entity_poly.entity_id
_entity_poly.type
_entity_poly.pdbx_seq_one_letter_code
_entity_poly.pdbx_strand_id
1 'polypeptide(L)'
;MALGRFSYVTLDATGTLLRPKHSVAAVYVDFFMSIMPPLVIPIPRDAVSVKDFGRSFKSEMTRAPNFGLDAHSAKPWWGRVIVDAFPSNMQAHMQAHPKHATQLIDALYEHYGQGAAWEVFADVRPTLNALKEANVSVGIVSNFDDRLHGIVRDLELASAVDFVLTSWEYQSMKPHPSIFHEAARRLHCRPHELLHVGDDPTNDYCGAVAAGCSVRLLMDALTIRRAQASDAADVGELDAPEKTTQRIMYGRSHANMLIEASYLALTAETSTGEIVGFMSVNDQPPGDLCEEVAYLEYLCDSFALENHPTNNVLCRLKVHTTLFLTYFVYKSTASVSEMLPEMLSTIFHLLTSMELVVFPAHNSLGQAELAPLLPHFHLATKVNPNTKGYDEELFAEFDVLVCPGDAFLPS
;
A
#
# COMPACT_ATOMS: atom_id res chain seq x y z
N MET A 1 -4.59 -2.89 -23.81
CA MET A 1 -3.67 -1.91 -23.19
C MET A 1 -2.87 -1.22 -24.27
N ALA A 2 -2.79 0.11 -24.23
CA ALA A 2 -2.08 0.94 -25.20
C ALA A 2 -0.56 0.91 -24.96
N LEU A 3 0.12 -0.16 -25.38
CA LEU A 3 1.58 -0.25 -25.37
C LEU A 3 2.25 0.67 -26.41
N GLY A 4 1.48 1.27 -27.34
CA GLY A 4 2.00 2.10 -28.42
C GLY A 4 2.59 3.46 -28.04
N ARG A 5 2.75 3.77 -26.74
CA ARG A 5 3.25 5.07 -26.27
C ARG A 5 4.71 5.04 -25.80
N PHE A 6 5.24 3.91 -25.34
CA PHE A 6 6.57 3.85 -24.72
C PHE A 6 7.48 2.86 -25.44
N SER A 7 8.69 3.30 -25.78
CA SER A 7 9.75 2.47 -26.38
C SER A 7 10.77 1.97 -25.35
N TYR A 8 10.70 2.45 -24.10
CA TYR A 8 11.64 2.17 -23.03
C TYR A 8 10.88 1.85 -21.74
N VAL A 9 11.13 0.69 -21.17
CA VAL A 9 10.49 0.22 -19.94
C VAL A 9 11.56 -0.23 -18.94
N THR A 10 11.38 0.11 -17.67
CA THR A 10 12.12 -0.51 -16.57
C THR A 10 11.15 -1.18 -15.61
N LEU A 11 11.53 -2.33 -15.06
CA LEU A 11 10.71 -3.16 -14.18
C LEU A 11 11.43 -3.30 -12.82
N ASP A 12 10.73 -3.20 -11.70
CA ASP A 12 11.25 -3.73 -10.43
C ASP A 12 11.35 -5.27 -10.49
N ALA A 13 12.08 -5.88 -9.55
CA ALA A 13 12.21 -7.33 -9.46
C ALA A 13 11.23 -7.96 -8.45
N THR A 14 11.28 -7.59 -7.17
CA THR A 14 10.58 -8.33 -6.10
C THR A 14 9.19 -7.76 -5.90
N GLY A 15 8.14 -8.57 -6.05
CA GLY A 15 6.76 -8.10 -6.04
C GLY A 15 6.25 -7.70 -7.43
N THR A 16 7.16 -7.50 -8.39
CA THR A 16 6.85 -7.17 -9.79
C THR A 16 7.13 -8.33 -10.76
N LEU A 17 8.34 -8.88 -10.77
CA LEU A 17 8.72 -10.00 -11.66
C LEU A 17 8.73 -11.34 -10.95
N LEU A 18 9.14 -11.34 -9.69
CA LEU A 18 9.36 -12.53 -8.90
C LEU A 18 8.99 -12.31 -7.44
N ARG A 19 8.74 -13.40 -6.72
CA ARG A 19 8.56 -13.40 -5.28
C ARG A 19 9.14 -14.67 -4.65
N PRO A 20 9.43 -14.70 -3.34
CA PRO A 20 9.84 -15.92 -2.67
C PRO A 20 8.80 -17.02 -2.86
N LYS A 21 9.23 -18.21 -3.26
CA LYS A 21 8.34 -19.36 -3.51
C LYS A 21 7.65 -19.87 -2.24
N HIS A 22 8.30 -19.68 -1.09
CA HIS A 22 7.82 -20.08 0.22
C HIS A 22 7.96 -18.92 1.20
N SER A 23 7.21 -18.98 2.31
CA SER A 23 7.32 -18.00 3.38
C SER A 23 8.76 -17.92 3.89
N VAL A 24 9.35 -16.72 3.87
CA VAL A 24 10.73 -16.49 4.30
C VAL A 24 10.95 -16.96 5.73
N ALA A 25 9.98 -16.67 6.59
CA ALA A 25 10.01 -17.05 8.00
C ALA A 25 9.99 -18.58 8.19
N ALA A 26 9.17 -19.30 7.42
CA ALA A 26 9.12 -20.75 7.46
C ALA A 26 10.44 -21.37 6.97
N VAL A 27 11.00 -20.86 5.88
CA VAL A 27 12.30 -21.31 5.35
C VAL A 27 13.42 -21.11 6.37
N TYR A 28 13.44 -19.98 7.09
CA TYR A 28 14.42 -19.73 8.14
C TYR A 28 14.36 -20.81 9.23
N VAL A 29 13.15 -21.15 9.70
CA VAL A 29 12.95 -22.19 10.72
C VAL A 29 13.35 -23.56 10.19
N ASP A 30 12.97 -23.93 8.96
CA ASP A 30 13.32 -25.22 8.37
C ASP A 30 14.84 -25.38 8.23
N PHE A 31 15.56 -24.35 7.77
CA PHE A 31 17.02 -24.37 7.69
C PHE A 31 17.66 -24.44 9.08
N PHE A 32 17.15 -23.68 10.06
CA PHE A 32 17.61 -23.75 11.44
C PHE A 32 17.46 -25.17 11.99
N MET A 33 16.30 -25.80 11.82
CA MET A 33 16.03 -27.17 12.27
C MET A 33 16.91 -28.21 11.56
N SER A 34 17.30 -27.98 10.31
CA SER A 34 18.17 -28.89 9.55
C SER A 34 19.64 -28.86 10.00
N ILE A 35 20.09 -27.71 10.54
CA ILE A 35 21.49 -27.47 10.90
C ILE A 35 21.73 -27.73 12.39
N MET A 36 20.78 -27.33 13.24
CA MET A 36 20.94 -27.41 14.68
C MET A 36 20.75 -28.84 15.19
N PRO A 37 21.52 -29.28 16.19
CA PRO A 37 21.29 -30.58 16.81
C PRO A 37 19.87 -30.63 17.41
N PRO A 38 19.27 -31.82 17.55
CA PRO A 38 17.94 -31.98 18.14
C PRO A 38 17.87 -31.26 19.49
N LEU A 39 17.09 -30.18 19.57
CA LEU A 39 16.92 -29.44 20.80
C LEU A 39 16.02 -30.24 21.76
N VAL A 40 16.28 -30.10 23.06
CA VAL A 40 15.46 -30.71 24.12
C VAL A 40 14.02 -30.17 24.10
N ILE A 41 13.84 -28.94 23.60
CA ILE A 41 12.54 -28.29 23.43
C ILE A 41 12.22 -28.23 21.93
N PRO A 42 11.02 -28.68 21.50
CA PRO A 42 10.58 -28.54 20.11
C PRO A 42 10.58 -27.07 19.68
N ILE A 43 11.07 -26.81 18.48
CA ILE A 43 11.01 -25.49 17.85
C ILE A 43 9.64 -25.34 17.20
N PRO A 44 8.83 -24.34 17.59
CA PRO A 44 7.58 -24.04 16.89
C PRO A 44 7.86 -23.68 15.43
N ARG A 45 7.00 -24.12 14.50
CA ARG A 45 7.16 -23.78 13.07
C ARG A 45 7.01 -22.28 12.79
N ASP A 46 6.37 -21.56 13.69
CA ASP A 46 6.13 -20.12 13.71
C ASP A 46 7.14 -19.38 14.61
N ALA A 47 8.27 -20.00 14.98
CA ALA A 47 9.30 -19.38 15.81
C ALA A 47 9.87 -18.08 15.22
N VAL A 48 9.83 -17.93 13.90
CA VAL A 48 10.06 -16.67 13.20
C VAL A 48 8.75 -16.29 12.53
N SER A 49 8.34 -15.03 12.68
CA SER A 49 7.19 -14.48 11.95
C SER A 49 7.63 -13.52 10.84
N VAL A 50 6.70 -13.21 9.92
CA VAL A 50 6.91 -12.15 8.92
C VAL A 50 7.21 -10.81 9.59
N LYS A 51 6.57 -10.52 10.73
CA LYS A 51 6.80 -9.30 11.52
C LYS A 51 8.22 -9.25 12.10
N ASP A 52 8.77 -10.38 12.54
CA ASP A 52 10.13 -10.43 13.09
C ASP A 52 11.19 -10.23 11.99
N PHE A 53 11.00 -10.87 10.83
CA PHE A 53 11.82 -10.61 9.65
C PHE A 53 11.77 -9.13 9.25
N GLY A 54 10.56 -8.56 9.12
CA GLY A 54 10.37 -7.15 8.74
C GLY A 54 11.02 -6.18 9.73
N ARG A 55 10.90 -6.44 11.04
CA ARG A 55 11.56 -5.63 12.09
C ARG A 55 13.08 -5.69 11.95
N SER A 56 13.63 -6.89 11.81
CA SER A 56 15.07 -7.11 11.67
C SER A 56 15.63 -6.44 10.41
N PHE A 57 14.97 -6.63 9.27
CA PHE A 57 15.33 -6.02 8.00
C PHE A 57 15.31 -4.48 8.08
N LYS A 58 14.25 -3.90 8.64
CA LYS A 58 14.11 -2.44 8.81
C LYS A 58 15.18 -1.87 9.74
N SER A 59 15.48 -2.56 10.83
CA SER A 59 16.54 -2.19 11.77
C SER A 59 17.90 -2.15 11.06
N GLU A 60 18.21 -3.19 10.30
CA GLU A 60 19.49 -3.29 9.59
C GLU A 60 19.60 -2.27 8.44
N MET A 61 18.52 -2.04 7.68
CA MET A 61 18.47 -0.99 6.65
C MET A 61 18.72 0.40 7.24
N THR A 62 18.28 0.65 8.46
CA THR A 62 18.53 1.92 9.16
C THR A 62 19.99 2.03 9.61
N ARG A 63 20.57 0.92 10.08
CA ARG A 63 21.94 0.89 10.62
C ARG A 63 23.03 0.89 9.55
N ALA A 64 22.80 0.17 8.46
CA ALA A 64 23.72 0.01 7.35
C ALA A 64 22.90 -0.03 6.04
N PRO A 65 22.53 1.12 5.47
CA PRO A 65 21.63 1.17 4.31
C PRO A 65 22.23 0.49 3.08
N ASN A 66 21.36 0.18 2.11
CA ASN A 66 21.70 -0.45 0.84
C ASN A 66 22.57 -1.72 1.02
N PHE A 67 22.10 -2.59 1.92
CA PHE A 67 22.71 -3.87 2.27
C PHE A 67 24.16 -3.78 2.83
N GLY A 68 24.58 -2.59 3.27
CA GLY A 68 25.94 -2.32 3.71
C GLY A 68 26.84 -1.83 2.58
N LEU A 69 26.57 -0.61 2.09
CA LEU A 69 27.39 0.15 1.12
C LEU A 69 28.90 -0.13 1.21
N ASP A 70 29.56 -0.13 0.05
CA ASP A 70 31.00 -0.38 -0.12
C ASP A 70 31.53 -1.75 0.35
N ALA A 71 30.67 -2.69 0.75
CA ALA A 71 31.10 -4.04 1.08
C ALA A 71 31.31 -4.91 -0.17
N HIS A 72 32.21 -5.88 -0.08
CA HIS A 72 32.46 -6.87 -1.15
C HIS A 72 31.33 -7.89 -1.32
N SER A 73 30.43 -8.02 -0.35
CA SER A 73 29.25 -8.88 -0.41
C SER A 73 28.21 -8.42 0.61
N ALA A 74 26.93 -8.59 0.30
CA ALA A 74 25.83 -8.32 1.23
C ALA A 74 25.66 -9.41 2.29
N LYS A 75 26.40 -10.51 2.21
CA LYS A 75 26.24 -11.65 3.11
C LYS A 75 26.38 -11.32 4.61
N PRO A 76 27.37 -10.52 5.06
CA PRO A 76 27.46 -10.16 6.48
C PRO A 76 26.29 -9.29 6.94
N TRP A 77 25.71 -8.49 6.04
CA TRP A 77 24.52 -7.69 6.30
C TRP A 77 23.31 -8.58 6.49
N TRP A 78 23.06 -9.48 5.56
CA TRP A 78 22.00 -10.48 5.67
C TRP A 78 22.19 -11.41 6.85
N GLY A 79 23.42 -11.75 7.22
CA GLY A 79 23.70 -12.57 8.40
C GLY A 79 23.16 -11.97 9.69
N ARG A 80 23.20 -10.64 9.82
CA ARG A 80 22.66 -9.92 10.98
C ARG A 80 21.14 -9.89 10.93
N VAL A 81 20.56 -9.63 9.75
CA VAL A 81 19.11 -9.73 9.55
C VAL A 81 18.58 -11.13 9.91
N ILE A 82 19.27 -12.16 9.45
CA ILE A 82 18.93 -13.57 9.72
C ILE A 82 18.95 -13.82 11.22
N VAL A 83 20.05 -13.53 11.91
CA VAL A 83 20.19 -13.79 13.36
C VAL A 83 19.16 -13.01 14.17
N ASP A 84 19.00 -11.72 13.88
CA ASP A 84 18.12 -10.81 14.64
C ASP A 84 16.62 -11.12 14.43
N ALA A 85 16.27 -11.85 13.36
CA ALA A 85 14.90 -12.32 13.13
C ALA A 85 14.48 -13.49 14.04
N PHE A 86 15.44 -14.23 14.62
CA PHE A 86 15.12 -15.34 15.54
C PHE A 86 14.83 -14.84 16.97
N PRO A 87 14.05 -15.60 17.78
CA PRO A 87 13.84 -15.30 19.19
C PRO A 87 15.14 -15.30 20.02
N SER A 88 15.17 -14.54 21.12
CA SER A 88 16.38 -14.30 21.93
C SER A 88 17.08 -15.56 22.44
N ASN A 89 16.32 -16.63 22.76
CA ASN A 89 16.91 -17.91 23.19
C ASN A 89 17.66 -18.61 22.05
N MET A 90 17.18 -18.50 20.81
CA MET A 90 17.85 -19.04 19.63
C MET A 90 19.04 -18.17 19.22
N GLN A 91 18.92 -16.85 19.34
CA GLN A 91 20.05 -15.93 19.18
C GLN A 91 21.19 -16.26 20.17
N ALA A 92 20.86 -16.48 21.44
CA ALA A 92 21.83 -16.87 22.46
C ALA A 92 22.53 -18.20 22.12
N HIS A 93 21.80 -19.18 21.56
CA HIS A 93 22.40 -20.41 21.06
C HIS A 93 23.38 -20.13 19.90
N MET A 94 22.98 -19.33 18.91
CA MET A 94 23.85 -18.96 17.79
C MET A 94 25.10 -18.20 18.23
N GLN A 95 25.00 -17.36 19.27
CA GLN A 95 26.13 -16.68 19.89
C GLN A 95 27.07 -17.65 20.61
N ALA A 96 26.52 -18.61 21.37
CA ALA A 96 27.30 -19.65 22.04
C ALA A 96 27.95 -20.66 21.07
N HIS A 97 27.37 -20.83 19.88
CA HIS A 97 27.82 -21.76 18.85
C HIS A 97 28.02 -21.06 17.48
N PRO A 98 29.07 -20.23 17.31
CA PRO A 98 29.26 -19.42 16.10
C PRO A 98 29.36 -20.21 14.80
N LYS A 99 29.80 -21.48 14.87
CA LYS A 99 29.84 -22.37 13.71
C LYS A 99 28.44 -22.65 13.15
N HIS A 100 27.46 -22.90 14.02
CA HIS A 100 26.08 -23.14 13.58
C HIS A 100 25.46 -21.88 12.99
N ALA A 101 25.72 -20.71 13.60
CA ALA A 101 25.29 -19.42 13.06
C ALA A 101 25.85 -19.19 11.64
N THR A 102 27.14 -19.45 11.45
CA THR A 102 27.80 -19.33 10.14
C THR A 102 27.18 -20.28 9.13
N GLN A 103 26.97 -21.56 9.49
CA GLN A 103 26.34 -22.55 8.61
C GLN A 103 24.92 -22.13 8.19
N LEU A 104 24.13 -21.60 9.12
CA LEU A 104 22.78 -21.12 8.85
C LEU A 104 22.78 -19.91 7.90
N ILE A 105 23.63 -18.93 8.17
CA ILE A 105 23.79 -17.74 7.33
C ILE A 105 24.25 -18.14 5.93
N ASP A 106 25.24 -19.03 5.83
CA ASP A 106 25.77 -19.52 4.56
C ASP A 106 24.67 -20.21 3.75
N ALA A 107 23.95 -21.15 4.38
CA ALA A 107 22.92 -21.94 3.72
C ALA A 107 21.73 -21.10 3.27
N LEU A 108 21.25 -20.17 4.11
CA LEU A 108 20.16 -19.26 3.73
C LEU A 108 20.58 -18.25 2.66
N TYR A 109 21.78 -17.68 2.77
CA TYR A 109 22.26 -16.71 1.78
C TYR A 109 22.47 -17.37 0.41
N GLU A 110 22.98 -18.60 0.37
CA GLU A 110 23.09 -19.41 -0.84
C GLU A 110 21.72 -19.80 -1.40
N HIS A 111 20.79 -20.28 -0.56
CA HIS A 111 19.43 -20.64 -0.98
C HIS A 111 18.73 -19.48 -1.70
N TYR A 112 18.71 -18.29 -1.11
CA TYR A 112 18.09 -17.11 -1.73
C TYR A 112 18.89 -16.53 -2.90
N GLY A 113 20.13 -16.95 -3.11
CA GLY A 113 20.91 -16.62 -4.30
C GLY A 113 20.58 -17.50 -5.52
N GLN A 114 19.80 -18.57 -5.34
CA GLN A 114 19.43 -19.51 -6.40
C GLN A 114 18.02 -19.24 -6.91
N GLY A 115 17.81 -19.36 -8.23
CA GLY A 115 16.48 -19.19 -8.83
C GLY A 115 15.39 -20.10 -8.23
N ALA A 116 15.76 -21.28 -7.70
CA ALA A 116 14.82 -22.23 -7.11
C ALA A 116 14.09 -21.73 -5.84
N ALA A 117 14.63 -20.72 -5.15
CA ALA A 117 13.98 -20.07 -4.01
C ALA A 117 12.88 -19.08 -4.42
N TRP A 118 12.79 -18.77 -5.71
CA TRP A 118 11.92 -17.75 -6.26
C TRP A 118 10.90 -18.35 -7.22
N GLU A 119 9.76 -17.69 -7.34
CA GLU A 119 8.78 -17.96 -8.39
C GLU A 119 8.52 -16.69 -9.19
N VAL A 120 8.39 -16.86 -10.52
CA VAL A 120 8.09 -15.78 -11.46
C VAL A 120 6.57 -15.69 -11.62
N PHE A 121 6.02 -14.48 -11.60
CA PHE A 121 4.57 -14.30 -11.81
C PHE A 121 4.16 -14.79 -13.21
N ALA A 122 2.95 -15.35 -13.31
CA ALA A 122 2.52 -16.09 -14.51
C ALA A 122 2.44 -15.23 -15.78
N ASP A 123 2.20 -13.94 -15.62
CA ASP A 123 2.07 -12.93 -16.67
C ASP A 123 3.39 -12.30 -17.12
N VAL A 124 4.48 -12.49 -16.37
CA VAL A 124 5.79 -11.89 -16.66
C VAL A 124 6.36 -12.35 -17.99
N ARG A 125 6.42 -13.67 -18.24
CA ARG A 125 6.99 -14.20 -19.48
C ARG A 125 6.17 -13.80 -20.71
N PRO A 126 4.82 -13.91 -20.71
CA PRO A 126 3.99 -13.36 -21.79
C PRO A 126 4.22 -11.87 -22.03
N THR A 127 4.32 -11.07 -20.95
CA THR A 127 4.52 -9.62 -21.05
C THR A 127 5.88 -9.28 -21.65
N LEU A 128 6.96 -9.90 -21.18
CA LEU A 128 8.30 -9.68 -21.73
C LEU A 128 8.40 -10.08 -23.20
N ASN A 129 7.74 -11.18 -23.60
CA ASN A 129 7.66 -11.57 -25.01
C ASN A 129 6.91 -10.53 -25.85
N ALA A 130 5.78 -10.01 -25.37
CA ALA A 130 5.02 -8.97 -26.08
C ALA A 130 5.82 -7.65 -26.20
N LEU A 131 6.57 -7.27 -25.16
CA LEU A 131 7.46 -6.10 -25.21
C LEU A 131 8.58 -6.29 -26.24
N LYS A 132 9.17 -7.49 -26.29
CA LYS A 132 10.18 -7.84 -27.27
C LYS A 132 9.64 -7.81 -28.71
N GLU A 133 8.46 -8.38 -28.94
CA GLU A 133 7.78 -8.35 -30.25
C GLU A 133 7.44 -6.91 -30.70
N ALA A 134 7.17 -6.02 -29.74
CA ALA A 134 6.95 -4.60 -29.97
C ALA A 134 8.24 -3.77 -30.12
N ASN A 135 9.43 -4.39 -30.07
CA ASN A 135 10.74 -3.73 -30.06
C ASN A 135 10.89 -2.68 -28.93
N VAL A 136 10.33 -2.96 -27.76
CA VAL A 136 10.52 -2.14 -26.56
C VAL A 136 11.80 -2.58 -25.84
N SER A 137 12.67 -1.62 -25.52
CA SER A 137 13.84 -1.91 -24.67
C SER A 137 13.42 -2.03 -23.20
N VAL A 138 13.93 -3.03 -22.51
CA VAL A 138 13.51 -3.40 -21.15
C VAL A 138 14.71 -3.51 -20.22
N GLY A 139 14.69 -2.79 -19.10
CA GLY A 139 15.66 -2.94 -18.01
C GLY A 139 15.02 -3.44 -16.71
N ILE A 140 15.80 -4.05 -15.83
CA ILE A 140 15.40 -4.30 -14.43
C ILE A 140 16.10 -3.27 -13.53
N VAL A 141 15.35 -2.58 -12.66
CA VAL A 141 15.87 -1.60 -11.69
C VAL A 141 15.32 -1.93 -10.32
N SER A 142 16.16 -2.44 -9.42
CA SER A 142 15.68 -2.96 -8.12
C SER A 142 16.59 -2.60 -6.94
N ASN A 143 15.96 -2.34 -5.79
CA ASN A 143 16.65 -2.27 -4.51
C ASN A 143 17.01 -3.69 -4.06
N PHE A 144 18.05 -4.25 -4.65
CA PHE A 144 18.50 -5.62 -4.44
C PHE A 144 20.02 -5.66 -4.25
N ASP A 145 20.50 -6.71 -3.61
CA ASP A 145 21.92 -6.95 -3.40
C ASP A 145 22.67 -7.57 -4.60
N ASP A 146 23.88 -8.05 -4.35
CA ASP A 146 24.81 -8.68 -5.28
C ASP A 146 24.29 -9.96 -5.96
N ARG A 147 23.16 -10.52 -5.53
CA ARG A 147 22.66 -11.82 -6.02
C ARG A 147 21.68 -11.73 -7.20
N LEU A 148 21.03 -10.58 -7.45
CA LEU A 148 19.91 -10.50 -8.41
C LEU A 148 20.30 -10.96 -9.82
N HIS A 149 21.49 -10.61 -10.30
CA HIS A 149 21.98 -11.03 -11.63
C HIS A 149 21.99 -12.56 -11.79
N GLY A 150 22.38 -13.30 -10.75
CA GLY A 150 22.34 -14.76 -10.73
C GLY A 150 20.92 -15.29 -10.78
N ILE A 151 20.04 -14.74 -9.94
CA ILE A 151 18.62 -15.13 -9.86
C ILE A 151 17.92 -14.92 -11.21
N VAL A 152 18.10 -13.76 -11.85
CA VAL A 152 17.50 -13.42 -13.16
C VAL A 152 17.97 -14.40 -14.26
N ARG A 153 19.23 -14.84 -14.21
CA ARG A 153 19.76 -15.85 -15.14
C ARG A 153 19.17 -17.23 -14.88
N ASP A 154 19.13 -17.67 -13.62
CA ASP A 154 18.61 -18.97 -13.24
C ASP A 154 17.11 -19.12 -13.55
N LEU A 155 16.37 -18.01 -13.49
CA LEU A 155 14.95 -17.93 -13.88
C LEU A 155 14.74 -17.75 -15.39
N GLU A 156 15.79 -17.75 -16.20
CA GLU A 156 15.76 -17.58 -17.65
C GLU A 156 15.15 -16.24 -18.12
N LEU A 157 15.21 -15.20 -17.28
CA LEU A 157 14.69 -13.87 -17.60
C LEU A 157 15.74 -12.99 -18.28
N ALA A 158 17.03 -13.30 -18.12
CA ALA A 158 18.15 -12.50 -18.65
C ALA A 158 18.10 -12.28 -20.17
N SER A 159 17.51 -13.20 -20.94
CA SER A 159 17.42 -13.11 -22.42
C SER A 159 16.29 -12.20 -22.92
N ALA A 160 15.43 -11.75 -21.99
CA ALA A 160 14.25 -10.95 -22.28
C ALA A 160 14.39 -9.50 -21.77
N VAL A 161 15.53 -9.14 -21.20
CA VAL A 161 15.86 -7.80 -20.70
C VAL A 161 17.23 -7.37 -21.21
N ASP A 162 17.42 -6.08 -21.44
CA ASP A 162 18.65 -5.49 -21.96
C ASP A 162 19.71 -5.31 -20.85
N PHE A 163 19.29 -5.05 -19.61
CA PHE A 163 20.18 -4.98 -18.46
C PHE A 163 19.44 -5.22 -17.14
N VAL A 164 20.23 -5.52 -16.10
CA VAL A 164 19.83 -5.47 -14.69
C VAL A 164 20.67 -4.39 -14.01
N LEU A 165 20.03 -3.58 -13.18
CA LEU A 165 20.64 -2.52 -12.38
C LEU A 165 20.16 -2.67 -10.94
N THR A 166 21.05 -3.11 -10.06
CA THR A 166 20.75 -3.16 -8.62
C THR A 166 21.18 -1.89 -7.90
N SER A 167 20.49 -1.54 -6.82
CA SER A 167 20.94 -0.45 -5.94
C SER A 167 22.32 -0.75 -5.33
N TRP A 168 22.65 -2.02 -5.12
CA TRP A 168 23.96 -2.45 -4.65
C TRP A 168 25.07 -2.07 -5.63
N GLU A 169 25.00 -2.47 -6.89
CA GLU A 169 26.06 -2.12 -7.85
C GLU A 169 26.12 -0.62 -8.14
N TYR A 170 24.98 0.07 -8.06
CA TYR A 170 24.90 1.50 -8.34
C TYR A 170 25.25 2.40 -7.14
N GLN A 171 25.27 1.83 -5.92
CA GLN A 171 25.49 2.55 -4.66
C GLN A 171 24.44 3.62 -4.33
N SER A 172 23.23 3.51 -4.91
CA SER A 172 22.10 4.39 -4.59
C SER A 172 20.78 3.63 -4.77
N MET A 173 19.86 3.77 -3.82
CA MET A 173 18.58 3.06 -3.81
C MET A 173 17.45 3.93 -4.36
N LYS A 174 16.43 3.30 -4.94
CA LYS A 174 15.09 3.88 -5.00
C LYS A 174 14.66 4.26 -3.55
N PRO A 175 13.99 5.40 -3.33
CA PRO A 175 13.39 6.30 -4.31
C PRO A 175 14.33 7.40 -4.86
N HIS A 176 15.65 7.32 -4.63
CA HIS A 176 16.55 8.38 -5.09
C HIS A 176 16.55 8.48 -6.62
N PRO A 177 16.36 9.67 -7.22
CA PRO A 177 16.12 9.82 -8.65
C PRO A 177 17.30 9.37 -9.53
N SER A 178 18.52 9.37 -8.98
CA SER A 178 19.73 9.06 -9.75
C SER A 178 19.74 7.63 -10.32
N ILE A 179 19.10 6.64 -9.69
CA ILE A 179 19.08 5.27 -10.22
C ILE A 179 18.21 5.17 -11.48
N PHE A 180 17.11 5.91 -11.53
CA PHE A 180 16.26 6.02 -12.71
C PHE A 180 16.95 6.79 -13.83
N HIS A 181 17.73 7.83 -13.50
CA HIS A 181 18.55 8.54 -14.49
C HIS A 181 19.63 7.65 -15.10
N GLU A 182 20.27 6.79 -14.29
CA GLU A 182 21.21 5.80 -14.79
C GLU A 182 20.52 4.77 -15.69
N ALA A 183 19.32 4.30 -15.34
CA ALA A 183 18.54 3.41 -16.17
C ALA A 183 18.19 4.04 -17.53
N ALA A 184 17.73 5.31 -17.53
CA ALA A 184 17.46 6.06 -18.75
C ALA A 184 18.72 6.23 -19.61
N ARG A 185 19.88 6.47 -18.98
CA ARG A 185 21.18 6.55 -19.66
C ARG A 185 21.57 5.23 -20.33
N ARG A 186 21.37 4.08 -19.65
CA ARG A 186 21.64 2.74 -20.20
C ARG A 186 20.72 2.41 -21.38
N LEU A 187 19.49 2.90 -21.36
CA LEU A 187 18.50 2.78 -22.44
C LEU A 187 18.64 3.85 -23.53
N HIS A 188 19.56 4.80 -23.38
CA HIS A 188 19.76 5.92 -24.31
C HIS A 188 18.50 6.77 -24.55
N CYS A 189 17.68 6.95 -23.51
CA CYS A 189 16.44 7.72 -23.57
C CYS A 189 16.43 8.86 -22.53
N ARG A 190 15.45 9.76 -22.66
CA ARG A 190 15.18 10.81 -21.65
C ARG A 190 14.24 10.25 -20.58
N PRO A 191 14.32 10.72 -19.33
CA PRO A 191 13.43 10.25 -18.26
C PRO A 191 11.94 10.24 -18.62
N HIS A 192 11.42 11.28 -19.28
CA HIS A 192 9.99 11.34 -19.66
C HIS A 192 9.57 10.34 -20.74
N GLU A 193 10.53 9.71 -21.44
CA GLU A 193 10.30 8.65 -22.43
C GLU A 193 10.33 7.26 -21.80
N LEU A 194 10.80 7.17 -20.54
CA LEU A 194 10.91 5.94 -19.77
C LEU A 194 9.65 5.69 -18.94
N LEU A 195 9.08 4.49 -19.07
CA LEU A 195 8.07 3.97 -18.16
C LEU A 195 8.74 3.07 -17.12
N HIS A 196 8.60 3.40 -15.83
CA HIS A 196 8.93 2.48 -14.75
C HIS A 196 7.68 1.70 -14.31
N VAL A 197 7.83 0.40 -14.07
CA VAL A 197 6.78 -0.48 -13.54
C VAL A 197 7.31 -1.14 -12.28
N GLY A 198 6.60 -1.00 -11.18
CA GLY A 198 6.98 -1.56 -9.88
C GLY A 198 5.75 -1.72 -9.00
N ASP A 199 5.91 -2.26 -7.79
CA ASP A 199 4.84 -2.49 -6.82
C ASP A 199 4.93 -1.62 -5.57
N ASP A 200 6.06 -0.92 -5.35
CA ASP A 200 6.27 -0.08 -4.18
C ASP A 200 5.90 1.39 -4.43
N PRO A 201 4.90 1.94 -3.72
CA PRO A 201 4.48 3.33 -3.85
C PRO A 201 5.58 4.38 -3.61
N THR A 202 6.49 4.11 -2.69
CA THR A 202 7.55 5.06 -2.35
C THR A 202 8.72 4.88 -3.30
N ASN A 203 9.26 3.67 -3.37
CA ASN A 203 10.46 3.35 -4.14
C ASN A 203 10.21 3.50 -5.65
N ASP A 204 9.11 2.96 -6.15
CA ASP A 204 8.86 2.89 -7.60
C ASP A 204 8.07 4.10 -8.08
N TYR A 205 6.93 4.40 -7.44
CA TYR A 205 6.09 5.51 -7.87
C TYR A 205 6.71 6.88 -7.56
N CYS A 206 6.91 7.22 -6.28
CA CYS A 206 7.47 8.52 -5.91
C CYS A 206 8.89 8.71 -6.48
N GLY A 207 9.72 7.66 -6.46
CA GLY A 207 11.06 7.70 -7.02
C GLY A 207 11.11 7.98 -8.53
N ALA A 208 10.30 7.27 -9.32
CA ALA A 208 10.26 7.46 -10.76
C ALA A 208 9.68 8.84 -11.14
N VAL A 209 8.62 9.28 -10.45
CA VAL A 209 8.03 10.62 -10.64
C VAL A 209 9.05 11.72 -10.33
N ALA A 210 9.78 11.61 -9.22
CA ALA A 210 10.82 12.56 -8.86
C ALA A 210 11.97 12.61 -9.89
N ALA A 211 12.24 11.50 -10.57
CA ALA A 211 13.20 11.43 -11.67
C ALA A 211 12.67 11.99 -13.00
N GLY A 212 11.38 12.31 -13.10
CA GLY A 212 10.71 12.78 -14.32
C GLY A 212 10.28 11.65 -15.27
N CYS A 213 10.14 10.42 -14.77
CA CYS A 213 9.69 9.26 -15.54
C CYS A 213 8.17 9.13 -15.54
N SER A 214 7.64 8.42 -16.53
CA SER A 214 6.29 7.86 -16.43
C SER A 214 6.33 6.64 -15.52
N VAL A 215 5.25 6.38 -14.77
CA VAL A 215 5.20 5.24 -13.85
C VAL A 215 3.87 4.51 -13.93
N ARG A 216 3.93 3.19 -13.80
CA ARG A 216 2.77 2.31 -13.59
C ARG A 216 3.02 1.48 -12.35
N LEU A 217 2.23 1.72 -11.31
CA LEU A 217 2.26 0.91 -10.10
C LEU A 217 1.44 -0.36 -10.35
N LEU A 218 2.01 -1.52 -10.03
CA LEU A 218 1.32 -2.79 -9.95
C LEU A 218 0.81 -2.96 -8.52
N MET A 219 -0.43 -3.38 -8.38
CA MET A 219 -1.01 -3.64 -7.08
C MET A 219 -1.58 -5.04 -7.07
N ASP A 220 -1.44 -5.70 -5.93
CA ASP A 220 -2.21 -6.89 -5.64
C ASP A 220 -3.70 -6.57 -5.76
N ALA A 221 -4.47 -7.48 -6.35
CA ALA A 221 -5.91 -7.38 -6.36
C ALA A 221 -6.41 -7.29 -4.91
N LEU A 222 -6.99 -6.13 -4.56
CA LEU A 222 -7.53 -5.92 -3.23
C LEU A 222 -8.81 -6.74 -3.08
N THR A 223 -8.92 -7.46 -1.96
CA THR A 223 -10.16 -8.07 -1.55
C THR A 223 -10.91 -7.07 -0.69
N ILE A 224 -12.02 -6.54 -1.20
CA ILE A 224 -12.94 -5.71 -0.42
C ILE A 224 -14.00 -6.64 0.18
N ARG A 225 -14.09 -6.64 1.51
CA ARG A 225 -15.05 -7.46 2.26
C ARG A 225 -15.65 -6.70 3.43
N ARG A 226 -16.72 -7.24 4.01
CA ARG A 226 -17.25 -6.75 5.28
C ARG A 226 -16.18 -6.87 6.37
N ALA A 227 -16.03 -5.81 7.15
CA ALA A 227 -15.12 -5.78 8.28
C ALA A 227 -15.61 -6.74 9.38
N GLN A 228 -14.66 -7.33 10.10
CA GLN A 228 -14.89 -8.24 11.23
C GLN A 228 -14.27 -7.66 12.50
N ALA A 229 -14.76 -8.06 13.68
CA ALA A 229 -14.20 -7.59 14.96
C ALA A 229 -12.69 -7.84 15.10
N SER A 230 -12.17 -8.91 14.49
CA SER A 230 -10.73 -9.21 14.43
C SER A 230 -9.91 -8.16 13.68
N ASP A 231 -10.52 -7.44 12.74
CA ASP A 231 -9.85 -6.41 11.93
C ASP A 231 -9.56 -5.14 12.74
N ALA A 232 -10.20 -4.95 13.91
CA ALA A 232 -10.15 -3.72 14.68
C ALA A 232 -8.72 -3.29 15.08
N ALA A 233 -7.84 -4.25 15.36
CA ALA A 233 -6.45 -3.95 15.69
C ALA A 233 -5.72 -3.35 14.50
N ASP A 234 -5.81 -3.99 13.33
CA ASP A 234 -5.11 -3.55 12.12
C ASP A 234 -5.70 -2.25 11.56
N VAL A 235 -7.04 -2.08 11.62
CA VAL A 235 -7.71 -0.80 11.31
C VAL A 235 -7.21 0.32 12.22
N GLY A 236 -6.97 0.02 13.50
CA GLY A 236 -6.41 0.94 14.47
C GLY A 236 -4.97 1.37 14.18
N GLU A 237 -4.24 0.65 13.33
CA GLU A 237 -2.86 0.97 12.93
C GLU A 237 -2.76 1.81 11.64
N LEU A 238 -3.86 1.96 10.88
CA LEU A 238 -3.92 2.83 9.70
C LEU A 238 -3.53 4.28 10.04
N ASP A 239 -2.73 4.91 9.20
CA ASP A 239 -2.03 6.18 9.51
C ASP A 239 -2.60 7.43 8.78
N ALA A 240 -3.62 7.24 7.94
CA ALA A 240 -4.40 8.30 7.30
C ALA A 240 -5.91 8.19 7.65
N PRO A 241 -6.56 9.30 8.02
CA PRO A 241 -5.94 10.58 8.38
C PRO A 241 -5.09 10.44 9.64
N GLU A 242 -4.28 11.45 9.98
CA GLU A 242 -3.40 11.34 11.17
C GLU A 242 -4.18 11.10 12.48
N LYS A 243 -3.52 10.50 13.49
CA LYS A 243 -4.18 10.07 14.74
C LYS A 243 -4.93 11.18 15.49
N THR A 244 -4.46 12.42 15.41
CA THR A 244 -5.15 13.57 16.02
C THR A 244 -6.45 13.87 15.28
N THR A 245 -6.39 13.97 13.96
CA THR A 245 -7.56 14.15 13.09
C THR A 245 -8.55 12.99 13.23
N GLN A 246 -8.06 11.75 13.35
CA GLN A 246 -8.94 10.60 13.61
C GLN A 246 -9.79 10.80 14.87
N ARG A 247 -9.19 11.32 15.96
CA ARG A 247 -9.88 11.57 17.23
C ARG A 247 -10.91 12.68 17.13
N ILE A 248 -10.62 13.72 16.36
CA ILE A 248 -11.53 14.87 16.16
C ILE A 248 -12.71 14.44 15.30
N MET A 249 -12.44 13.78 14.17
CA MET A 249 -13.47 13.50 13.16
C MET A 249 -14.32 12.27 13.47
N TYR A 250 -13.72 11.22 14.04
CA TYR A 250 -14.40 9.94 14.26
C TYR A 250 -14.60 9.63 15.75
N GLY A 251 -14.22 10.58 16.61
CA GLY A 251 -14.31 10.49 18.06
C GLY A 251 -13.26 9.56 18.65
N ARG A 252 -13.42 9.25 19.94
CA ARG A 252 -12.62 8.21 20.63
C ARG A 252 -13.04 6.79 20.26
N SER A 253 -14.00 6.64 19.36
CA SER A 253 -14.56 5.37 18.92
C SER A 253 -13.44 4.45 18.44
N HIS A 254 -13.18 3.39 19.20
CA HIS A 254 -12.22 2.37 18.79
C HIS A 254 -12.71 1.73 17.48
N ALA A 255 -11.80 1.30 16.61
CA ALA A 255 -12.13 0.64 15.35
C ALA A 255 -13.18 -0.49 15.52
N ASN A 256 -13.15 -1.20 16.64
CA ASN A 256 -14.16 -2.22 16.96
C ASN A 256 -15.58 -1.66 17.04
N MET A 257 -15.78 -0.50 17.67
CA MET A 257 -17.08 0.15 17.77
C MET A 257 -17.57 0.63 16.40
N LEU A 258 -16.67 1.16 15.57
CA LEU A 258 -17.01 1.54 14.19
C LEU A 258 -17.43 0.31 13.37
N ILE A 259 -16.75 -0.82 13.52
CA ILE A 259 -17.09 -2.07 12.83
C ILE A 259 -18.47 -2.59 13.28
N GLU A 260 -18.76 -2.54 14.58
CA GLU A 260 -19.99 -3.09 15.15
C GLU A 260 -21.22 -2.19 14.95
N ALA A 261 -21.07 -0.87 15.09
CA ALA A 261 -22.18 0.07 15.06
C ALA A 261 -22.52 0.56 13.65
N SER A 262 -21.59 0.42 12.69
CA SER A 262 -21.81 0.95 11.35
C SER A 262 -22.86 0.17 10.58
N TYR A 263 -23.68 0.89 9.82
CA TYR A 263 -24.64 0.28 8.90
C TYR A 263 -23.96 -0.65 7.89
N LEU A 264 -22.78 -0.24 7.42
CA LEU A 264 -21.85 -1.08 6.69
C LEU A 264 -20.42 -0.64 7.01
N ALA A 265 -19.57 -1.60 7.37
CA ALA A 265 -18.13 -1.44 7.49
C ALA A 265 -17.42 -2.41 6.54
N LEU A 266 -16.43 -1.91 5.81
CA LEU A 266 -15.66 -2.63 4.81
C LEU A 266 -14.16 -2.50 5.12
N THR A 267 -13.43 -3.58 4.90
CA THR A 267 -11.97 -3.60 4.88
C THR A 267 -11.47 -3.94 3.48
N ALA A 268 -10.38 -3.28 3.07
CA ALA A 268 -9.61 -3.62 1.87
C ALA A 268 -8.36 -4.36 2.31
N GLU A 269 -8.21 -5.59 1.80
CA GLU A 269 -7.16 -6.53 2.19
C GLU A 269 -6.28 -6.85 0.97
N THR A 270 -4.96 -6.83 1.14
CA THR A 270 -4.01 -7.26 0.10
C THR A 270 -4.05 -8.77 -0.09
N SER A 271 -3.40 -9.29 -1.14
CA SER A 271 -3.31 -10.73 -1.35
C SER A 271 -2.60 -11.49 -0.21
N THR A 272 -1.82 -10.76 0.60
CA THR A 272 -1.07 -11.28 1.74
C THR A 272 -1.84 -11.27 3.07
N GLY A 273 -3.07 -10.74 3.06
CA GLY A 273 -3.91 -10.64 4.24
C GLY A 273 -3.75 -9.36 5.06
N GLU A 274 -2.95 -8.40 4.56
CA GLU A 274 -2.76 -7.12 5.22
C GLU A 274 -3.94 -6.18 4.95
N ILE A 275 -4.53 -5.61 6.00
CA ILE A 275 -5.57 -4.60 5.89
C ILE A 275 -4.93 -3.26 5.56
N VAL A 276 -5.27 -2.71 4.41
CA VAL A 276 -4.70 -1.45 3.88
C VAL A 276 -5.71 -0.31 3.76
N GLY A 277 -6.99 -0.62 3.96
CA GLY A 277 -8.06 0.36 3.96
C GLY A 277 -9.24 -0.08 4.81
N PHE A 278 -9.92 0.90 5.38
CA PHE A 278 -11.15 0.74 6.13
C PHE A 278 -12.12 1.84 5.73
N MET A 279 -13.38 1.46 5.58
CA MET A 279 -14.44 2.40 5.30
C MET A 279 -15.70 1.98 6.05
N SER A 280 -16.40 2.94 6.63
CA SER A 280 -17.72 2.66 7.17
C SER A 280 -18.71 3.77 6.87
N VAL A 281 -19.99 3.41 6.83
CA VAL A 281 -21.09 4.33 6.60
C VAL A 281 -22.17 4.18 7.65
N ASN A 282 -22.74 5.33 8.03
CA ASN A 282 -23.77 5.48 9.06
C ASN A 282 -24.88 6.42 8.59
N ASP A 283 -26.05 6.36 9.22
CA ASP A 283 -27.15 7.32 9.04
C ASP A 283 -26.98 8.60 9.87
N GLN A 284 -25.94 8.66 10.69
CA GLN A 284 -25.52 9.81 11.49
C GLN A 284 -24.06 10.17 11.19
N PRO A 285 -23.65 11.44 11.32
CA PRO A 285 -22.26 11.86 11.17
C PRO A 285 -21.36 11.16 12.21
N PRO A 286 -20.07 10.98 11.92
CA PRO A 286 -19.15 10.32 12.84
C PRO A 286 -18.68 11.26 13.97
N GLY A 287 -18.13 10.67 15.02
CA GLY A 287 -17.46 11.39 16.11
C GLY A 287 -18.38 12.34 16.87
N ASP A 288 -17.83 13.48 17.30
CA ASP A 288 -18.52 14.47 18.12
C ASP A 288 -19.70 15.12 17.36
N LEU A 289 -19.69 15.11 16.02
CA LEU A 289 -20.82 15.57 15.21
C LEU A 289 -22.09 14.73 15.42
N CYS A 290 -21.95 13.47 15.86
CA CYS A 290 -23.09 12.60 16.19
C CYS A 290 -23.81 13.04 17.47
N GLU A 291 -23.10 13.72 18.39
CA GLU A 291 -23.67 14.19 19.65
C GLU A 291 -24.51 15.47 19.44
N GLU A 292 -24.31 16.15 18.31
CA GLU A 292 -25.03 17.35 17.92
C GLU A 292 -26.29 17.05 17.11
N VAL A 293 -27.43 16.99 17.82
CA VAL A 293 -28.76 16.65 17.28
C VAL A 293 -29.17 17.52 16.07
N ALA A 294 -28.62 18.73 15.96
CA ALA A 294 -28.95 19.69 14.92
C ALA A 294 -28.06 19.60 13.66
N TYR A 295 -27.02 18.74 13.61
CA TYR A 295 -26.09 18.72 12.47
C TYR A 295 -26.77 18.32 11.16
N LEU A 296 -27.67 17.34 11.19
CA LEU A 296 -28.45 16.94 10.00
C LEU A 296 -29.36 18.06 9.50
N GLU A 297 -30.02 18.77 10.41
CA GLU A 297 -30.88 19.91 10.10
C GLU A 297 -30.06 21.06 9.52
N TYR A 298 -28.91 21.37 10.13
CA TYR A 298 -27.93 22.33 9.64
C TYR A 298 -27.51 22.03 8.20
N LEU A 299 -27.15 20.78 7.89
CA LEU A 299 -26.77 20.38 6.54
C LEU A 299 -27.92 20.61 5.54
N CYS A 300 -29.14 20.21 5.90
CA CYS A 300 -30.33 20.38 5.06
C CYS A 300 -30.70 21.85 4.82
N ASP A 301 -30.44 22.73 5.78
CA ASP A 301 -30.75 24.16 5.71
C ASP A 301 -29.66 24.99 5.04
N SER A 302 -28.40 24.58 5.19
CA SER A 302 -27.24 25.37 4.82
C SER A 302 -26.64 24.97 3.49
N PHE A 303 -26.80 23.71 3.05
CA PHE A 303 -26.13 23.17 1.86
C PHE A 303 -27.12 22.66 0.80
N ALA A 304 -26.75 22.84 -0.47
CA ALA A 304 -27.43 22.24 -1.61
C ALA A 304 -26.50 21.27 -2.35
N LEU A 305 -27.10 20.22 -2.92
CA LEU A 305 -26.44 19.31 -3.86
C LEU A 305 -26.43 19.97 -5.23
N GLU A 306 -25.25 20.35 -5.68
CA GLU A 306 -25.01 20.61 -7.10
C GLU A 306 -24.99 19.27 -7.82
N ASN A 307 -26.13 18.85 -8.37
CA ASN A 307 -26.09 17.76 -9.33
C ASN A 307 -25.37 18.26 -10.58
N HIS A 308 -24.41 17.46 -11.02
CA HIS A 308 -24.11 17.13 -12.41
C HIS A 308 -24.59 18.14 -13.47
N PRO A 309 -23.72 18.60 -14.39
CA PRO A 309 -23.99 19.64 -15.40
C PRO A 309 -25.11 19.35 -16.43
N THR A 310 -26.03 18.42 -16.17
CA THR A 310 -27.05 17.95 -17.10
C THR A 310 -28.46 18.43 -16.82
N ASN A 311 -28.84 18.92 -15.61
CA ASN A 311 -30.27 19.22 -15.33
C ASN A 311 -30.66 20.54 -14.63
N ASN A 312 -29.75 21.44 -14.24
CA ASN A 312 -30.11 22.78 -13.67
C ASN A 312 -31.10 22.77 -12.46
N VAL A 313 -31.30 21.62 -11.79
CA VAL A 313 -32.15 21.52 -10.59
C VAL A 313 -31.27 21.42 -9.35
N LEU A 314 -31.40 22.39 -8.45
CA LEU A 314 -30.85 22.32 -7.10
C LEU A 314 -31.59 21.23 -6.31
N CYS A 315 -30.90 20.16 -5.93
CA CYS A 315 -31.42 19.15 -5.02
C CYS A 315 -30.99 19.48 -3.59
N ARG A 316 -31.88 19.33 -2.60
CA ARG A 316 -31.49 19.38 -1.18
C ARG A 316 -31.08 18.00 -0.69
N LEU A 317 -30.16 17.98 0.28
CA LEU A 317 -29.85 16.79 1.07
C LEU A 317 -31.14 16.21 1.67
N LYS A 318 -31.27 14.88 1.66
CA LYS A 318 -32.42 14.15 2.20
C LYS A 318 -31.94 13.17 3.27
N VAL A 319 -32.44 13.34 4.49
CA VAL A 319 -31.99 12.55 5.65
C VAL A 319 -32.12 11.03 5.43
N HIS A 320 -33.20 10.56 4.82
CA HIS A 320 -33.50 9.14 4.68
C HIS A 320 -32.76 8.42 3.53
N THR A 321 -31.99 9.14 2.72
CA THR A 321 -31.23 8.59 1.58
C THR A 321 -29.77 9.05 1.58
N THR A 322 -29.30 9.57 2.72
CA THR A 322 -27.94 10.09 2.91
C THR A 322 -27.21 9.27 3.95
N LEU A 323 -25.97 8.88 3.62
CA LEU A 323 -25.06 8.21 4.55
C LEU A 323 -23.85 9.09 4.85
N PHE A 324 -23.28 8.94 6.04
CA PHE A 324 -22.06 9.62 6.47
C PHE A 324 -20.89 8.66 6.45
N LEU A 325 -19.80 9.10 5.81
CA LEU A 325 -18.62 8.29 5.55
C LEU A 325 -17.55 8.47 6.63
N THR A 326 -17.00 7.34 7.09
CA THR A 326 -15.71 7.23 7.77
C THR A 326 -14.74 6.46 6.88
N TYR A 327 -13.50 6.93 6.75
CA TYR A 327 -12.55 6.33 5.82
C TYR A 327 -11.09 6.46 6.30
N PHE A 328 -10.41 5.32 6.50
CA PHE A 328 -9.00 5.22 6.94
C PHE A 328 -8.18 4.39 5.95
N VAL A 329 -6.91 4.73 5.79
CA VAL A 329 -5.97 4.05 4.86
C VAL A 329 -4.53 4.18 5.34
N TYR A 330 -3.61 3.40 4.76
CA TYR A 330 -2.17 3.66 4.88
C TYR A 330 -1.70 4.71 3.84
N LYS A 331 -1.04 5.79 4.28
CA LYS A 331 -0.41 6.82 3.41
C LYS A 331 0.67 6.22 2.52
N SER A 332 1.34 5.18 2.98
CA SER A 332 2.37 4.48 2.21
C SER A 332 1.80 3.60 1.10
N THR A 333 0.50 3.30 1.08
CA THR A 333 -0.17 2.63 -0.05
C THR A 333 -0.77 3.70 -0.97
N ALA A 334 -0.01 4.15 -1.98
CA ALA A 334 -0.38 5.29 -2.83
C ALA A 334 -1.60 5.09 -3.78
N SER A 335 -2.61 4.29 -3.43
CA SER A 335 -3.86 4.19 -4.19
C SER A 335 -5.12 4.28 -3.36
N VAL A 336 -5.12 5.21 -2.41
CA VAL A 336 -6.38 5.75 -1.88
C VAL A 336 -7.35 6.11 -3.04
N SER A 337 -6.84 6.55 -4.19
CA SER A 337 -7.62 6.86 -5.40
C SER A 337 -8.18 5.65 -6.16
N GLU A 338 -7.66 4.43 -5.96
CA GLU A 338 -8.16 3.21 -6.61
C GLU A 338 -9.02 2.37 -5.65
N MET A 339 -8.77 2.42 -4.33
CA MET A 339 -9.59 1.75 -3.32
C MET A 339 -10.97 2.38 -3.16
N LEU A 340 -10.99 3.71 -3.04
CA LEU A 340 -12.21 4.44 -2.74
C LEU A 340 -13.34 4.17 -3.76
N PRO A 341 -13.10 4.16 -5.09
CA PRO A 341 -14.14 3.85 -6.07
C PRO A 341 -14.76 2.45 -5.88
N GLU A 342 -13.93 1.44 -5.64
CA GLU A 342 -14.40 0.06 -5.50
C GLU A 342 -15.20 -0.13 -4.19
N MET A 343 -14.75 0.55 -3.12
CA MET A 343 -15.42 0.55 -1.84
C MET A 343 -16.77 1.31 -1.90
N LEU A 344 -16.80 2.48 -2.54
CA LEU A 344 -18.04 3.25 -2.79
C LEU A 344 -19.01 2.47 -3.69
N SER A 345 -18.51 1.88 -4.76
CA SER A 345 -19.28 0.97 -5.62
C SER A 345 -19.93 -0.14 -4.80
N THR A 346 -19.17 -0.79 -3.91
CA THR A 346 -19.71 -1.81 -3.01
C THR A 346 -20.81 -1.27 -2.10
N ILE A 347 -20.68 -0.05 -1.56
CA ILE A 347 -21.75 0.59 -0.78
C ILE A 347 -23.02 0.71 -1.62
N PHE A 348 -22.96 1.35 -2.78
CA PHE A 348 -24.15 1.63 -3.59
C PHE A 348 -24.81 0.36 -4.14
N HIS A 349 -24.02 -0.69 -4.41
CA HIS A 349 -24.56 -2.01 -4.78
C HIS A 349 -25.27 -2.70 -3.61
N LEU A 350 -24.75 -2.60 -2.39
CA LEU A 350 -25.35 -3.24 -1.21
C LEU A 350 -26.52 -2.43 -0.62
N LEU A 351 -26.51 -1.10 -0.77
CA LEU A 351 -27.45 -0.16 -0.16
C LEU A 351 -28.26 0.57 -1.24
N THR A 352 -29.06 -0.19 -2.00
CA THR A 352 -29.71 0.28 -3.24
C THR A 352 -30.70 1.45 -3.09
N SER A 353 -31.12 1.79 -1.87
CA SER A 353 -32.01 2.93 -1.61
C SER A 353 -31.26 4.23 -1.32
N MET A 354 -29.93 4.20 -1.26
CA MET A 354 -29.11 5.36 -0.93
C MET A 354 -28.78 6.15 -2.18
N GLU A 355 -29.04 7.45 -2.15
CA GLU A 355 -28.79 8.37 -3.27
C GLU A 355 -27.44 9.07 -3.12
N LEU A 356 -26.92 9.15 -1.89
CA LEU A 356 -25.80 10.03 -1.55
C LEU A 356 -24.95 9.52 -0.39
N VAL A 357 -23.64 9.71 -0.50
CA VAL A 357 -22.68 9.64 0.61
C VAL A 357 -22.11 11.04 0.89
N VAL A 358 -22.15 11.44 2.16
CA VAL A 358 -21.60 12.69 2.69
C VAL A 358 -20.32 12.36 3.46
N PHE A 359 -19.27 13.13 3.20
CA PHE A 359 -18.04 13.12 3.97
C PHE A 359 -17.86 14.49 4.65
N PRO A 360 -18.11 14.59 5.96
CA PRO A 360 -17.74 15.77 6.74
C PRO A 360 -16.21 15.84 6.78
N ALA A 361 -15.62 16.85 6.15
CA ALA A 361 -14.17 17.03 6.05
C ALA A 361 -13.71 18.10 7.04
N HIS A 362 -13.02 17.72 8.11
CA HIS A 362 -12.47 18.71 9.04
C HIS A 362 -11.37 19.54 8.36
N ASN A 363 -11.29 20.84 8.66
CA ASN A 363 -10.36 21.80 8.06
C ASN A 363 -8.87 21.47 8.31
N SER A 364 -8.57 20.55 9.24
CA SER A 364 -7.20 20.04 9.46
C SER A 364 -6.76 19.02 8.41
N LEU A 365 -7.66 18.46 7.60
CA LEU A 365 -7.30 17.51 6.56
C LEU A 365 -6.45 18.22 5.49
N GLY A 366 -5.24 17.71 5.28
CA GLY A 366 -4.33 18.26 4.28
C GLY A 366 -4.75 17.94 2.85
N GLN A 367 -4.22 18.68 1.87
CA GLN A 367 -4.47 18.40 0.44
C GLN A 367 -4.16 16.95 0.04
N ALA A 368 -3.13 16.34 0.62
CA ALA A 368 -2.76 14.95 0.35
C ALA A 368 -3.81 13.92 0.85
N GLU A 369 -4.52 14.23 1.94
CA GLU A 369 -5.55 13.36 2.51
C GLU A 369 -6.89 13.52 1.78
N LEU A 370 -7.18 14.72 1.26
CA LEU A 370 -8.37 14.98 0.45
C LEU A 370 -8.20 14.59 -1.02
N ALA A 371 -7.00 14.67 -1.58
CA ALA A 371 -6.72 14.42 -3.00
C ALA A 371 -7.33 13.11 -3.56
N PRO A 372 -7.40 12.00 -2.81
CA PRO A 372 -8.04 10.78 -3.28
C PRO A 372 -9.58 10.81 -3.32
N LEU A 373 -10.20 11.65 -2.47
CA LEU A 373 -11.66 11.81 -2.41
C LEU A 373 -12.14 12.73 -3.54
N LEU A 374 -11.40 13.80 -3.85
CA LEU A 374 -11.82 14.86 -4.78
C LEU A 374 -12.20 14.44 -6.22
N PRO A 375 -11.68 13.35 -6.81
CA PRO A 375 -12.16 12.86 -8.10
C PRO A 375 -13.59 12.31 -8.08
N HIS A 376 -14.07 11.90 -6.89
CA HIS A 376 -15.37 11.24 -6.68
C HIS A 376 -16.32 12.08 -5.82
N PHE A 377 -15.77 13.00 -5.03
CA PHE A 377 -16.51 13.89 -4.15
C PHE A 377 -16.45 15.33 -4.64
N HIS A 378 -17.57 16.03 -4.50
CA HIS A 378 -17.68 17.45 -4.78
C HIS A 378 -17.89 18.24 -3.49
N LEU A 379 -17.35 19.46 -3.42
CA LEU A 379 -17.64 20.37 -2.32
C LEU A 379 -19.09 20.86 -2.44
N ALA A 380 -19.88 20.64 -1.40
CA ALA A 380 -21.27 21.07 -1.35
C ALA A 380 -21.35 22.60 -1.23
N THR A 381 -22.26 23.20 -1.99
CA THR A 381 -22.41 24.66 -2.00
C THR A 381 -23.26 25.11 -0.82
N LYS A 382 -22.68 26.00 -0.01
CA LYS A 382 -23.39 26.67 1.08
C LYS A 382 -24.36 27.71 0.50
N VAL A 383 -25.66 27.47 0.62
CA VAL A 383 -26.73 28.28 0.02
C VAL A 383 -27.37 29.28 0.98
N ASN A 384 -27.22 29.08 2.29
CA ASN A 384 -27.75 29.99 3.30
C ASN A 384 -26.65 30.41 4.29
N PRO A 385 -26.24 31.70 4.31
CA PRO A 385 -25.29 32.22 5.28
C PRO A 385 -25.93 32.59 6.63
N ASN A 386 -27.26 32.54 6.76
CA ASN A 386 -27.98 32.89 7.99
C ASN A 386 -28.32 31.61 8.78
N THR A 387 -27.30 31.04 9.42
CA THR A 387 -27.35 29.82 10.24
C THR A 387 -27.67 30.11 11.71
N LYS A 388 -28.40 31.21 11.97
CA LYS A 388 -28.77 31.64 13.33
C LYS A 388 -29.56 30.55 14.06
N GLY A 389 -28.92 29.88 15.01
CA GLY A 389 -29.51 28.81 15.82
C GLY A 389 -28.68 27.53 15.88
N TYR A 390 -27.67 27.40 15.01
CA TYR A 390 -26.73 26.27 15.01
C TYR A 390 -25.42 26.63 15.71
N ASP A 391 -24.68 25.63 16.19
CA ASP A 391 -23.34 25.80 16.74
C ASP A 391 -22.35 26.09 15.60
N GLU A 392 -22.25 27.37 15.21
CA GLU A 392 -21.36 27.81 14.15
C GLU A 392 -19.88 27.67 14.52
N GLU A 393 -19.52 27.57 15.81
CA GLU A 393 -18.12 27.39 16.22
C GLU A 393 -17.64 26.00 15.82
N LEU A 394 -18.42 24.96 16.12
CA LEU A 394 -18.10 23.59 15.73
C LEU A 394 -18.34 23.31 14.24
N PHE A 395 -19.49 23.71 13.69
CA PHE A 395 -19.85 23.31 12.32
C PHE A 395 -19.00 24.00 11.25
N ALA A 396 -18.45 25.18 11.53
CA ALA A 396 -17.55 25.88 10.59
C ALA A 396 -16.17 25.21 10.47
N GLU A 397 -15.83 24.28 11.37
CA GLU A 397 -14.58 23.50 11.29
C GLU A 397 -14.63 22.38 10.24
N PHE A 398 -15.79 22.15 9.62
CA PHE A 398 -16.01 21.07 8.66
C PHE A 398 -16.53 21.60 7.32
N ASP A 399 -15.81 21.27 6.25
CA ASP A 399 -16.32 21.29 4.89
C ASP A 399 -17.23 20.07 4.64
N VAL A 400 -18.12 20.17 3.67
CA VAL A 400 -19.07 19.10 3.33
C VAL A 400 -18.78 18.61 1.91
N LEU A 401 -18.22 17.41 1.81
CA LEU A 401 -17.99 16.73 0.54
C LEU A 401 -19.13 15.75 0.26
N VAL A 402 -19.59 15.68 -0.99
CA VAL A 402 -20.72 14.83 -1.40
C VAL A 402 -20.37 13.96 -2.60
N CYS A 403 -20.80 12.69 -2.55
CA CYS A 403 -20.65 11.70 -3.61
C CYS A 403 -22.03 11.14 -4.00
N PRO A 404 -22.54 11.44 -5.21
CA PRO A 404 -23.80 10.89 -5.68
C PRO A 404 -23.66 9.43 -6.14
N GLY A 405 -24.69 8.62 -5.93
CA GLY A 405 -24.66 7.18 -6.21
C GLY A 405 -24.82 6.80 -7.68
N ASP A 406 -25.37 7.68 -8.50
CA ASP A 406 -25.61 7.46 -9.94
C ASP A 406 -24.32 7.18 -10.74
N ALA A 407 -23.17 7.70 -10.30
CA ALA A 407 -21.87 7.44 -10.89
C ALA A 407 -21.35 6.00 -10.68
N PHE A 408 -21.93 5.24 -9.74
CA PHE A 408 -21.42 3.94 -9.30
C PHE A 408 -22.43 2.79 -9.46
N LEU A 409 -23.69 3.09 -9.76
CA LEU A 409 -24.72 2.10 -10.03
C LEU A 409 -24.66 1.62 -11.51
N PRO A 410 -24.94 0.34 -11.80
CA PRO A 410 -25.02 -0.14 -13.18
C PRO A 410 -26.10 0.64 -13.94
N SER A 411 -25.75 1.13 -15.13
CA SER A 411 -26.67 1.81 -16.06
C SER A 411 -27.84 0.93 -16.51
#